data_AF-A0A519M487-F1
#
_entry.id   AF-A0A519M487-F1
#
_cell.length_a   1.000
_cell.length_b   1.000
_cell.length_c   1.000
_cell.angle_alpha   90.00
_cell.angle_beta   90.00
_cell.angle_gamma   90.00
#
_symmetry.space_group_name_H-M   'P 1'
#
loop_
_entity.id
_entity.type
_entity.pdbx_description
1 polymer ?
#
loop_
_entity_poly.entity_id
_entity_poly.type
_entity_poly.pdbx_seq_one_letter_code
_entity_poly.pdbx_strand_id
1 'polypeptide(L)'
;DYWSLLEACIQEAGVKRIRSDSVRGMEVILTGSPEGFIRGQDGRAVDYSKSKWAGDNLRFLQDKFGAKNIVSFTLHQDEKTPHIHAVLAPITEKNTLSADKLFNPASLRQLQTEYAQAMASHGFERGVEHSQAKHDPMQRLYGLEAQHAQRVAELTKPSAPAPAIQLSDPPAAPWKHAEWKAGEELRINAELARQAEAARVQLVEVAKLAQANTAAAEQVRVLQKQLSTSEGLKQENFNQLGERTAHNELMAGRSERLAVQLAEGGGPEVEQLKIYGEQQRENARKELVSVMEGLLAGRVSSGADFRNKLEEVGYSTGKNLEGKQVIIDEGTGAKFQV
;
A
#
# COMPACT_ATOMS: atom_id res chain seq x y z
N ASP A 1 31.11 4.78 20.28
CA ASP A 1 29.73 4.27 20.48
C ASP A 1 28.80 5.02 19.52
N TYR A 2 27.57 4.56 19.29
CA TYR A 2 26.64 5.30 18.41
C TYR A 2 26.24 6.66 18.98
N TRP A 3 26.21 6.78 20.31
CA TRP A 3 25.82 7.99 20.99
C TRP A 3 26.77 9.17 20.71
N SER A 4 28.08 8.97 20.86
CA SER A 4 29.09 10.00 20.60
C SER A 4 29.13 10.38 19.12
N LEU A 5 28.92 9.42 18.22
CA LEU A 5 28.87 9.70 16.78
C LEU A 5 27.63 10.54 16.40
N LEU A 6 26.48 10.25 17.00
CA LEU A 6 25.27 11.06 16.83
C LEU A 6 25.47 12.47 17.42
N GLU A 7 26.09 12.60 18.59
CA GLU A 7 26.41 13.90 19.17
C GLU A 7 27.34 14.72 18.26
N ALA A 8 28.39 14.11 17.71
CA ALA A 8 29.29 14.77 16.77
C ALA A 8 28.55 15.23 15.51
N CYS A 9 27.76 14.36 14.89
CA CYS A 9 26.93 14.69 13.72
C CYS A 9 25.97 15.87 13.98
N ILE A 10 25.30 15.86 15.15
CA ILE A 10 24.37 16.94 15.54
C ILE A 10 25.11 18.26 15.79
N GLN A 11 26.31 18.21 16.38
CA GLN A 11 27.15 19.39 16.61
C GLN A 11 27.65 19.97 15.28
N GLU A 12 28.15 19.14 14.37
CA GLU A 12 28.61 19.55 13.04
C GLU A 12 27.50 20.18 12.19
N ALA A 13 26.27 19.68 12.32
CA ALA A 13 25.10 20.26 11.67
C ALA A 13 24.68 21.63 12.23
N GLY A 14 25.26 22.07 13.37
CA GLY A 14 24.98 23.37 13.96
C GLY A 14 23.60 23.49 14.62
N VAL A 15 23.07 22.38 15.17
CA VAL A 15 21.76 22.38 15.84
C VAL A 15 21.83 23.20 17.14
N LYS A 16 21.15 24.35 17.16
CA LYS A 16 21.26 25.34 18.25
C LYS A 16 20.60 24.95 19.57
N ARG A 17 19.53 24.15 19.53
CA ARG A 17 18.74 23.80 20.73
C ARG A 17 18.29 22.35 20.67
N ILE A 18 18.77 21.54 21.61
CA ILE A 18 18.41 20.13 21.76
C ILE A 18 17.65 20.01 23.07
N ARG A 19 16.47 19.38 23.05
CA ARG A 19 15.70 19.10 24.27
C ARG A 19 16.22 17.78 24.88
N SER A 20 16.12 17.64 26.20
CA SER A 20 16.61 16.43 26.90
C SER A 20 15.89 15.15 26.47
N ASP A 21 14.65 15.26 26.01
CA ASP A 21 13.78 14.19 25.52
C ASP A 21 13.84 14.00 23.99
N SER A 22 14.72 14.72 23.29
CA SER A 22 14.79 14.63 21.83
C SER A 22 15.39 13.30 21.40
N VAL A 23 14.73 12.63 20.46
CA VAL A 23 15.26 11.45 19.76
C VAL A 23 16.51 11.88 18.99
N ARG A 24 17.67 11.40 19.44
CA ARG A 24 18.97 11.76 18.88
C ARG A 24 19.38 10.93 17.68
N GLY A 25 18.91 9.69 17.62
CA GLY A 25 19.16 8.77 16.51
C GLY A 25 17.93 7.93 16.21
N MET A 26 17.76 7.59 14.93
CA MET A 26 16.77 6.64 14.44
C MET A 26 17.51 5.45 13.87
N GLU A 27 17.15 4.25 14.32
CA GLU A 27 17.63 3.01 13.73
C GLU A 27 16.64 2.54 12.67
N VAL A 28 17.16 2.19 11.50
CA VAL A 28 16.38 1.69 10.37
C VAL A 28 16.99 0.37 9.92
N ILE A 29 16.13 -0.64 9.79
CA ILE A 29 16.49 -1.95 9.25
C ILE A 29 16.07 -2.00 7.78
N LEU A 30 17.01 -2.30 6.90
CA LEU A 30 16.77 -2.49 5.48
C LEU A 30 17.04 -3.96 5.14
N THR A 31 15.99 -4.66 4.70
CA THR A 31 16.08 -6.07 4.33
C THR A 31 14.99 -6.41 3.32
N GLY A 32 14.89 -7.67 2.95
CA GLY A 32 13.87 -8.24 2.09
C GLY A 32 13.45 -9.62 2.57
N SER A 33 12.58 -10.28 1.81
CA SER A 33 12.22 -11.66 2.13
C SER A 33 13.39 -12.61 1.86
N PRO A 34 13.56 -13.70 2.63
CA PRO A 34 14.68 -14.63 2.48
C PRO A 34 14.83 -15.20 1.06
N GLU A 35 13.72 -15.36 0.34
CA GLU A 35 13.65 -15.90 -1.02
C GLU A 35 14.24 -14.94 -2.06
N GLY A 36 14.28 -13.63 -1.77
CA GLY A 36 14.86 -12.63 -2.65
C GLY A 36 16.39 -12.60 -2.63
N PHE A 37 17.03 -13.31 -1.71
CA PHE A 37 18.49 -13.38 -1.61
C PHE A 37 19.02 -14.68 -2.21
N ILE A 38 19.94 -14.55 -3.16
CA ILE A 38 20.57 -15.67 -3.83
C ILE A 38 21.52 -16.35 -2.83
N ARG A 39 21.38 -17.66 -2.69
CA ARG A 39 22.32 -18.51 -1.95
C ARG A 39 23.28 -19.17 -2.92
N GLY A 40 24.55 -19.27 -2.54
CA GLY A 40 25.54 -20.03 -3.31
C GLY A 40 25.16 -21.51 -3.40
N GLN A 41 25.77 -22.24 -4.35
CA GLN A 41 25.54 -23.68 -4.54
C GLN A 41 25.88 -24.53 -3.29
N ASP A 42 26.67 -23.97 -2.38
CA ASP A 42 27.08 -24.49 -1.09
C ASP A 42 26.13 -24.13 0.08
N GLY A 43 25.01 -23.45 -0.21
CA GLY A 43 23.99 -23.07 0.79
C GLY A 43 24.37 -21.88 1.66
N ARG A 44 25.55 -21.28 1.45
CA ARG A 44 25.99 -20.05 2.12
C ARG A 44 25.39 -18.82 1.44
N ALA A 45 25.12 -17.78 2.22
CA ALA A 45 24.72 -16.48 1.66
C ALA A 45 25.84 -15.97 0.74
N VAL A 46 25.50 -15.53 -0.48
CA VAL A 46 26.44 -14.83 -1.35
C VAL A 46 26.89 -13.56 -0.63
N ASP A 47 28.16 -13.18 -0.72
CA ASP A 47 28.64 -11.95 -0.09
C ASP A 47 28.02 -10.71 -0.76
N TYR A 48 27.13 -10.03 -0.05
CA TYR A 48 26.46 -8.80 -0.43
C TYR A 48 27.28 -7.54 -0.14
N SER A 49 28.46 -7.63 0.48
CA SER A 49 29.29 -6.47 0.87
C SER A 49 29.65 -5.55 -0.30
N LYS A 50 29.87 -6.13 -1.49
CA LYS A 50 30.15 -5.41 -2.75
C LYS A 50 29.00 -5.48 -3.74
N SER A 51 27.82 -5.91 -3.29
CA SER A 51 26.65 -6.03 -4.15
C SER A 51 26.10 -4.66 -4.53
N LYS A 52 25.46 -4.60 -5.70
CA LYS A 52 24.69 -3.44 -6.11
C LYS A 52 23.55 -3.14 -5.13
N TRP A 53 22.98 -4.16 -4.49
CA TRP A 53 21.93 -4.00 -3.49
C TRP A 53 22.39 -3.19 -2.28
N ALA A 54 23.55 -3.51 -1.70
CA ALA A 54 24.08 -2.76 -0.57
C ALA A 54 24.39 -1.29 -0.93
N GLY A 55 24.95 -1.07 -2.13
CA GLY A 55 25.21 0.27 -2.65
C GLY A 55 23.94 1.08 -2.90
N ASP A 56 22.92 0.47 -3.50
CA ASP A 56 21.63 1.12 -3.78
C ASP A 56 20.88 1.43 -2.47
N ASN A 57 21.02 0.61 -1.43
CA ASN A 57 20.49 0.88 -0.08
C ASN A 57 21.16 2.10 0.57
N LEU A 58 22.50 2.16 0.51
CA LEU A 58 23.23 3.32 1.02
C LEU A 58 22.82 4.58 0.27
N ARG A 59 22.73 4.51 -1.06
CA ARG A 59 22.29 5.63 -1.89
C ARG A 59 20.86 6.07 -1.56
N PHE A 60 19.94 5.13 -1.39
CA PHE A 60 18.56 5.44 -1.00
C PHE A 60 18.50 6.24 0.31
N LEU A 61 19.27 5.84 1.34
CA LEU A 61 19.34 6.58 2.59
C LEU A 61 19.99 7.97 2.40
N GLN A 62 21.03 8.07 1.57
CA GLN A 62 21.71 9.34 1.30
C GLN A 62 20.79 10.32 0.56
N ASP A 63 20.05 9.85 -0.43
CA ASP A 63 19.12 10.65 -1.21
C ASP A 63 17.92 11.09 -0.34
N LYS A 64 17.45 10.22 0.57
CA LYS A 64 16.27 10.51 1.40
C LYS A 64 16.55 11.37 2.62
N PHE A 65 17.63 11.08 3.35
CA PHE A 65 17.94 11.70 4.63
C PHE A 65 19.17 12.59 4.59
N GLY A 66 19.95 12.57 3.50
CA GLY A 66 21.21 13.29 3.36
C GLY A 66 22.39 12.50 3.91
N ALA A 67 23.48 12.46 3.14
CA ALA A 67 24.68 11.69 3.51
C ALA A 67 25.29 12.07 4.87
N LYS A 68 25.16 13.35 5.27
CA LYS A 68 25.68 13.84 6.56
C LYS A 68 24.88 13.35 7.77
N ASN A 69 23.64 12.93 7.54
CA ASN A 69 22.74 12.45 8.60
C ASN A 69 22.91 10.95 8.85
N ILE A 70 23.68 10.24 8.02
CA ILE A 70 23.95 8.80 8.21
C ILE A 70 25.19 8.65 9.09
N VAL A 71 25.01 8.06 10.27
CA VAL A 71 26.07 7.87 11.24
C VAL A 71 26.72 6.49 11.13
N SER A 72 25.90 5.47 10.89
CA SER A 72 26.37 4.10 10.73
C SER A 72 25.56 3.40 9.65
N PHE A 73 26.23 2.53 8.91
CA PHE A 73 25.63 1.64 7.94
C PHE A 73 26.36 0.29 8.03
N THR A 74 25.71 -0.67 8.66
CA THR A 74 26.31 -1.98 8.96
C THR A 74 25.50 -3.07 8.28
N LEU A 75 26.15 -3.83 7.40
CA LEU A 75 25.54 -4.98 6.74
C LEU A 75 25.81 -6.24 7.55
N HIS A 76 24.76 -6.90 8.01
CA HIS A 76 24.79 -8.20 8.66
C HIS A 76 24.48 -9.30 7.65
N GLN A 77 25.34 -10.32 7.60
CA GLN A 77 25.26 -11.45 6.67
C GLN A 77 25.48 -12.80 7.34
N ASP A 78 25.75 -12.78 8.64
CA ASP A 78 25.93 -13.91 9.53
C ASP A 78 24.60 -14.54 9.98
N GLU A 79 23.48 -13.87 9.69
CA GLU A 79 22.12 -14.33 9.99
C GLU A 79 21.44 -15.03 8.80
N LYS A 80 20.19 -15.50 9.02
CA LYS A 80 19.39 -16.23 8.02
C LYS A 80 19.10 -15.42 6.75
N THR A 81 18.98 -14.10 6.91
CA THR A 81 18.67 -13.15 5.85
C THR A 81 19.61 -11.95 5.97
N PRO A 82 20.31 -11.56 4.89
CA PRO A 82 21.09 -10.33 4.89
C PRO A 82 20.22 -9.12 5.21
N HIS A 83 20.68 -8.29 6.14
CA HIS A 83 19.97 -7.08 6.53
C HIS A 83 20.95 -6.00 6.97
N ILE A 84 20.57 -4.75 6.76
CA ILE A 84 21.39 -3.59 7.06
C ILE A 84 20.79 -2.88 8.28
N HIS A 85 21.63 -2.63 9.27
CA HIS A 85 21.36 -1.70 10.36
C HIS A 85 21.95 -0.34 10.01
N ALA A 86 21.08 0.65 9.80
CA ALA A 86 21.48 2.03 9.59
C ALA A 86 21.07 2.90 10.77
N VAL A 87 21.98 3.73 11.26
CA VAL A 87 21.71 4.71 12.32
C VAL A 87 21.76 6.11 11.71
N LEU A 88 20.66 6.84 11.87
CA LEU A 88 20.42 8.14 11.26
C LEU A 88 20.24 9.22 12.34
N ALA A 89 20.85 10.39 12.18
CA ALA A 89 20.50 11.57 12.95
C ALA A 89 19.26 12.24 12.30
N PRO A 90 18.13 12.42 13.02
CA PRO A 90 16.93 13.00 12.45
C PRO A 90 17.02 14.53 12.34
N ILE A 91 17.95 15.02 11.52
CA ILE A 91 18.23 16.43 11.32
C ILE A 91 17.48 16.91 10.07
N THR A 92 16.61 17.89 10.26
CA THR A 92 15.86 18.54 9.19
C THR A 92 16.73 19.53 8.41
N GLU A 93 16.29 19.91 7.21
CA GLU A 93 16.95 20.93 6.36
C GLU A 93 17.19 22.28 7.06
N LYS A 94 16.40 22.59 8.10
CA LYS A 94 16.55 23.81 8.92
C LYS A 94 17.57 23.66 10.05
N ASN A 95 18.41 22.61 10.02
CA ASN A 95 19.36 22.25 11.07
C ASN A 95 18.68 22.14 12.44
N THR A 96 17.50 21.50 12.47
CA THR A 96 16.78 21.18 13.72
C THR A 96 16.62 19.67 13.88
N LEU A 97 16.80 19.17 15.11
CA LEU A 97 16.65 17.76 15.44
C LEU A 97 15.15 17.45 15.66
N SER A 98 14.54 16.70 14.75
CA SER A 98 13.10 16.40 14.81
C SER A 98 12.76 15.07 14.14
N ALA A 99 12.77 14.00 14.94
CA ALA A 99 12.32 12.69 14.48
C ALA A 99 10.83 12.68 14.10
N ASP A 100 9.98 13.36 14.87
CA ASP A 100 8.54 13.44 14.60
C ASP A 100 8.23 14.01 13.21
N LYS A 101 8.96 15.03 12.76
CA LYS A 101 8.78 15.59 11.41
C LYS A 101 9.22 14.64 10.31
N LEU A 102 10.31 13.91 10.51
CA LEU A 102 10.90 13.02 9.50
C LEU A 102 10.27 11.62 9.48
N PHE A 103 9.71 11.16 10.60
CA PHE A 103 9.20 9.82 10.83
C PHE A 103 7.78 9.84 11.43
N ASN A 104 6.89 10.60 10.80
CA ASN A 104 5.44 10.58 11.08
C ASN A 104 4.73 9.49 10.26
N PRO A 105 3.47 9.13 10.59
CA PRO A 105 2.73 8.07 9.89
C PRO A 105 2.62 8.25 8.37
N ALA A 106 2.51 9.48 7.86
CA ALA A 106 2.46 9.73 6.42
C ALA A 106 3.83 9.49 5.76
N SER A 107 4.90 10.04 6.34
CA SER A 107 6.26 9.85 5.85
C SER A 107 6.71 8.39 5.89
N LEU A 108 6.32 7.62 6.92
CA LEU A 108 6.66 6.19 7.02
C LEU A 108 5.94 5.36 5.96
N ARG A 109 4.67 5.66 5.64
CA ARG A 109 3.96 5.01 4.54
C ARG A 109 4.61 5.31 3.19
N GLN A 110 4.98 6.57 2.99
CA GLN A 110 5.68 7.00 1.78
C GLN A 110 7.06 6.32 1.67
N LEU A 111 7.80 6.22 2.78
CA LEU A 111 9.11 5.56 2.83
C LEU A 111 9.02 4.09 2.40
N GLN A 112 7.98 3.36 2.81
CA GLN A 112 7.75 1.98 2.35
C GLN A 112 7.54 1.90 0.84
N THR A 113 6.80 2.85 0.26
CA THR A 113 6.57 2.93 -1.19
C THR A 113 7.86 3.27 -1.95
N GLU A 114 8.57 4.30 -1.52
CA GLU A 114 9.82 4.74 -2.16
C GLU A 114 10.93 3.70 -2.06
N TYR A 115 11.04 3.02 -0.90
CA TYR A 115 12.01 1.95 -0.71
C TYR A 115 11.74 0.77 -1.65
N ALA A 116 10.47 0.39 -1.80
CA ALA A 116 10.09 -0.64 -2.77
C ALA A 116 10.43 -0.25 -4.21
N GLN A 117 10.23 1.02 -4.59
CA GLN A 117 10.61 1.52 -5.92
C GLN A 117 12.13 1.49 -6.12
N ALA A 118 12.91 1.91 -5.11
CA ALA A 118 14.37 1.87 -5.17
C ALA A 118 14.91 0.44 -5.30
N MET A 119 14.26 -0.52 -4.63
CA MET A 119 14.68 -1.93 -4.60
C MET A 119 14.02 -2.81 -5.68
N ALA A 120 13.14 -2.26 -6.51
CA ALA A 120 12.44 -3.00 -7.57
C ALA A 120 13.41 -3.67 -8.56
N SER A 121 14.55 -3.04 -8.86
CA SER A 121 15.57 -3.62 -9.75
C SER A 121 16.26 -4.86 -9.17
N HIS A 122 16.14 -5.09 -7.87
CA HIS A 122 16.64 -6.28 -7.16
C HIS A 122 15.54 -7.35 -6.98
N GLY A 123 14.35 -7.14 -7.57
CA GLY A 123 13.24 -8.08 -7.50
C GLY A 123 12.39 -7.98 -6.22
N PHE A 124 12.58 -6.93 -5.42
CA PHE A 124 11.74 -6.69 -4.24
C PHE A 124 10.50 -5.86 -4.58
N GLU A 125 9.39 -6.23 -3.97
CA GLU A 125 8.10 -5.53 -4.12
C GLU A 125 7.66 -4.89 -2.80
N ARG A 126 6.72 -3.95 -2.90
CA ARG A 126 6.17 -3.27 -1.73
C ARG A 126 5.36 -4.24 -0.87
N GLY A 127 5.53 -4.14 0.44
CA GLY A 127 4.62 -4.78 1.38
C GLY A 127 3.17 -4.31 1.22
N VAL A 128 2.24 -5.09 1.78
CA VAL A 128 0.79 -4.81 1.70
C VAL A 128 0.47 -3.44 2.31
N GLU A 129 -0.20 -2.59 1.54
CA GLU A 129 -0.66 -1.30 2.04
C GLU A 129 -1.69 -1.45 3.16
N HIS A 130 -1.65 -0.55 4.15
CA HIS A 130 -2.54 -0.61 5.32
C HIS A 130 -2.51 -1.95 6.07
N SER A 131 -1.34 -2.60 6.11
CA SER A 131 -1.18 -3.85 6.83
C SER A 131 -1.53 -3.71 8.31
N GLN A 132 -2.39 -4.60 8.80
CA GLN A 132 -2.73 -4.75 10.22
C GLN A 132 -1.74 -5.62 10.99
N ALA A 133 -0.61 -5.99 10.37
CA ALA A 133 0.43 -6.77 11.03
C ALA A 133 1.05 -5.96 12.17
N LYS A 134 1.23 -6.59 13.33
CA LYS A 134 1.96 -6.01 14.46
C LYS A 134 3.41 -6.47 14.40
N HIS A 135 4.33 -5.58 14.72
CA HIS A 135 5.74 -5.94 14.85
C HIS A 135 5.94 -6.90 16.02
N ASP A 136 6.43 -8.10 15.72
CA ASP A 136 6.84 -9.07 16.73
C ASP A 136 8.36 -8.94 16.98
N PRO A 137 8.79 -8.73 18.24
CA PRO A 137 10.21 -8.66 18.56
C PRO A 137 10.94 -9.97 18.21
N MET A 138 12.19 -9.87 17.73
CA MET A 138 12.94 -11.03 17.24
C MET A 138 13.12 -12.15 18.30
N GLN A 139 13.29 -11.79 19.58
CA GLN A 139 13.37 -12.76 20.69
C GLN A 139 12.11 -13.65 20.79
N ARG A 140 10.93 -13.09 20.51
CA ARG A 140 9.67 -13.84 20.54
C ARG A 140 9.61 -14.85 19.40
N LEU A 141 10.09 -14.48 18.21
CA LEU A 141 10.12 -15.37 17.04
C LEU A 141 11.05 -16.56 17.28
N TYR A 142 12.26 -16.34 17.79
CA TYR A 142 13.17 -17.45 18.16
C TYR A 142 12.60 -18.34 19.27
N GLY A 143 11.89 -17.77 20.24
CA GLY A 143 11.21 -18.55 21.28
C GLY A 143 10.13 -19.47 20.69
N LEU A 144 9.36 -18.99 19.71
CA LEU A 144 8.35 -19.78 19.00
C LEU A 144 9.00 -20.87 18.14
N GLU A 145 10.05 -20.55 17.38
CA GLU A 145 10.79 -21.53 16.57
C GLU A 145 11.40 -22.64 17.45
N ALA A 146 12.00 -22.28 18.60
CA ALA A 146 12.57 -23.25 19.54
C ALA A 146 11.49 -24.14 20.18
N GLN A 147 10.35 -23.56 20.59
CA GLN A 147 9.21 -24.32 21.10
C GLN A 147 8.63 -25.26 20.05
N HIS A 148 8.50 -24.80 18.80
CA HIS A 148 8.03 -25.63 17.70
C HIS A 148 9.03 -26.75 17.38
N ALA A 149 10.33 -26.48 17.37
CA ALA A 149 11.36 -27.49 17.18
C ALA A 149 11.36 -28.53 18.31
N GLN A 150 11.18 -28.10 19.56
CA GLN A 150 11.04 -28.99 20.71
C GLN A 150 9.78 -29.86 20.61
N ARG A 151 8.66 -29.29 20.20
CA ARG A 151 7.40 -30.02 20.02
C ARG A 151 7.48 -31.02 18.86
N VAL A 152 8.13 -30.65 17.76
CA VAL A 152 8.43 -31.57 16.65
C VAL A 152 9.34 -32.69 17.14
N ALA A 153 10.38 -32.38 17.92
CA ALA A 153 11.28 -33.39 18.48
C ALA A 153 10.55 -34.35 19.45
N GLU A 154 9.61 -33.84 20.26
CA GLU A 154 8.77 -34.68 21.13
C GLU A 154 7.83 -35.59 20.34
N LEU A 155 7.23 -35.09 19.25
CA LEU A 155 6.32 -35.84 18.40
C LEU A 155 7.04 -36.83 17.47
N THR A 156 8.32 -36.61 17.16
CA THR A 156 9.15 -37.49 16.32
C THR A 156 10.06 -38.42 17.11
N LYS A 157 10.04 -38.37 18.45
CA LYS A 157 10.69 -39.37 19.29
C LYS A 157 10.12 -40.74 18.93
N PRO A 158 10.95 -41.74 18.58
CA PRO A 158 10.49 -43.10 18.41
C PRO A 158 9.82 -43.55 19.71
N SER A 159 8.51 -43.77 19.69
CA SER A 159 7.86 -44.48 20.78
C SER A 159 8.51 -45.87 20.87
N ALA A 160 8.73 -46.37 22.09
CA ALA A 160 9.22 -47.72 22.30
C ALA A 160 8.41 -48.71 21.43
N PRO A 161 9.04 -49.76 20.87
CA PRO A 161 8.34 -50.73 20.03
C PRO A 161 7.05 -51.15 20.74
N ALA A 162 5.93 -51.07 20.01
CA ALA A 162 4.62 -51.34 20.56
C ALA A 162 4.68 -52.65 21.38
N PRO A 163 4.15 -52.66 22.62
CA PRO A 163 4.25 -53.83 23.47
C PRO A 163 3.73 -55.04 22.71
N ALA A 164 4.52 -56.12 22.69
CA ALA A 164 4.15 -57.34 21.99
C ALA A 164 2.76 -57.80 22.46
N ILE A 165 1.84 -57.98 21.51
CA ILE A 165 0.47 -58.38 21.82
C ILE A 165 0.53 -59.79 22.41
N GLN A 166 0.19 -59.94 23.68
CA GLN A 166 0.19 -61.22 24.37
C GLN A 166 -1.06 -62.02 23.98
N LEU A 167 -0.83 -63.21 23.42
CA LEU A 167 -1.89 -64.18 23.12
C LEU A 167 -2.44 -64.76 24.43
N SER A 168 -3.75 -64.93 24.51
CA SER A 168 -4.36 -65.68 25.61
C SER A 168 -4.12 -67.19 25.42
N ASP A 169 -4.23 -67.99 26.49
CA ASP A 169 -4.14 -69.44 26.36
C ASP A 169 -5.41 -70.02 25.73
N PRO A 170 -5.31 -70.99 24.81
CA PRO A 170 -6.47 -71.59 24.19
C PRO A 170 -7.31 -72.37 25.22
N PRO A 171 -8.66 -72.39 25.08
CA PRO A 171 -9.53 -73.15 25.97
C PRO A 171 -9.18 -74.64 25.95
N ALA A 172 -9.27 -75.31 27.09
CA ALA A 172 -9.05 -76.76 27.20
C ALA A 172 -10.02 -77.60 26.34
N ALA A 173 -11.14 -77.01 25.94
CA ALA A 173 -12.15 -77.60 25.06
C ALA A 173 -11.85 -77.32 23.57
N PRO A 174 -11.48 -78.33 22.76
CA PRO A 174 -11.08 -78.14 21.35
C PRO A 174 -12.17 -77.55 20.46
N TRP A 175 -13.45 -77.84 20.74
CA TRP A 175 -14.59 -77.31 19.98
C TRP A 175 -14.81 -75.81 20.19
N LYS A 176 -14.23 -75.19 21.23
CA LYS A 176 -14.26 -73.74 21.46
C LYS A 176 -13.09 -73.00 20.80
N HIS A 177 -12.17 -73.72 20.14
CA HIS A 177 -10.99 -73.11 19.52
C HIS A 177 -11.33 -72.18 18.35
N ALA A 178 -12.39 -72.47 17.59
CA ALA A 178 -12.82 -71.62 16.48
C ALA A 178 -13.34 -70.25 16.97
N GLU A 179 -14.19 -70.24 18.01
CA GLU A 179 -14.70 -69.01 18.63
C GLU A 179 -13.60 -68.22 19.34
N TRP A 180 -12.69 -68.92 20.04
CA TRP A 180 -11.54 -68.29 20.69
C TRP A 180 -10.60 -67.63 19.67
N LYS A 181 -10.27 -68.31 18.55
CA LYS A 181 -9.45 -67.73 17.47
C LYS A 181 -10.10 -66.48 16.88
N ALA A 182 -11.39 -66.53 16.55
CA ALA A 182 -12.11 -65.39 15.98
C ALA A 182 -12.16 -64.20 16.96
N GLY A 183 -12.37 -64.45 18.26
CA GLY A 183 -12.37 -63.41 19.28
C GLY A 183 -10.99 -62.78 19.50
N GLU A 184 -9.93 -63.60 19.47
CA GLU A 184 -8.54 -63.14 19.61
C GLU A 184 -8.09 -62.35 18.38
N GLU A 185 -8.45 -62.79 17.16
CA GLU A 185 -8.20 -62.06 15.91
C GLU A 185 -8.89 -60.69 15.90
N LEU A 186 -10.16 -60.62 16.33
CA LEU A 186 -10.89 -59.34 16.44
C LEU A 186 -10.22 -58.40 17.45
N ARG A 187 -9.79 -58.93 18.60
CA ARG A 187 -9.09 -58.16 19.65
C ARG A 187 -7.75 -57.62 19.13
N ILE A 188 -6.96 -58.47 18.48
CA ILE A 188 -5.67 -58.10 17.88
C ILE A 188 -5.88 -57.03 16.81
N ASN A 189 -6.82 -57.24 15.89
CA ASN A 189 -7.10 -56.30 14.80
C ASN A 189 -7.58 -54.94 15.33
N ALA A 190 -8.40 -54.92 16.39
CA ALA A 190 -8.86 -53.68 17.01
C ALA A 190 -7.71 -52.90 17.68
N GLU A 191 -6.80 -53.60 18.37
CA GLU A 191 -5.64 -52.96 19.00
C GLU A 191 -4.63 -52.47 17.96
N LEU A 192 -4.41 -53.23 16.88
CA LEU A 192 -3.57 -52.82 15.75
C LEU A 192 -4.13 -51.56 15.06
N ALA A 193 -5.45 -51.52 14.85
CA ALA A 193 -6.14 -50.36 14.26
C ALA A 193 -6.02 -49.11 15.16
N ARG A 194 -6.13 -49.29 16.49
CA ARG A 194 -5.95 -48.21 17.47
C ARG A 194 -4.53 -47.63 17.43
N GLN A 195 -3.51 -48.49 17.36
CA GLN A 195 -2.11 -48.07 17.25
C GLN A 195 -1.83 -47.36 15.93
N ALA A 196 -2.38 -47.87 14.82
CA ALA A 196 -2.25 -47.25 13.50
C ALA A 196 -2.90 -45.85 13.44
N GLU A 197 -4.08 -45.67 14.04
CA GLU A 197 -4.74 -44.37 14.06
C GLU A 197 -3.99 -43.37 14.95
N ALA A 198 -3.46 -43.80 16.10
CA ALA A 198 -2.63 -42.95 16.95
C ALA A 198 -1.37 -42.46 16.22
N ALA A 199 -0.71 -43.34 15.47
CA ALA A 199 0.44 -42.97 14.63
C ALA A 199 0.04 -41.99 13.50
N ARG A 200 -1.12 -42.20 12.86
CA ARG A 200 -1.64 -41.32 11.81
C ARG A 200 -1.91 -39.90 12.34
N VAL A 201 -2.52 -39.78 13.52
CA VAL A 201 -2.79 -38.49 14.17
C VAL A 201 -1.49 -37.74 14.48
N GLN A 202 -0.48 -38.44 15.02
CA GLN A 202 0.83 -37.84 15.28
C GLN A 202 1.50 -37.34 13.99
N LEU A 203 1.46 -38.12 12.90
CA LEU A 203 2.01 -37.73 11.60
C LEU A 203 1.34 -36.46 11.03
N VAL A 204 0.01 -36.36 11.15
CA VAL A 204 -0.75 -35.17 10.71
C VAL A 204 -0.36 -33.93 11.53
N GLU A 205 -0.17 -34.08 12.85
CA GLU A 205 0.25 -32.97 13.72
C GLU A 205 1.67 -32.50 13.40
N VAL A 206 2.60 -33.43 13.16
CA VAL A 206 3.96 -33.11 12.71
C VAL A 206 3.95 -32.41 11.35
N ALA A 207 3.13 -32.85 10.41
CA ALA A 207 2.99 -32.22 9.10
C ALA A 207 2.45 -30.78 9.19
N LYS A 208 1.47 -30.53 10.08
CA LYS A 208 0.95 -29.18 10.35
C LYS A 208 2.01 -28.26 10.95
N LEU A 209 2.76 -28.75 11.94
CA LEU A 209 3.84 -27.98 12.58
C LEU A 209 4.99 -27.70 11.60
N ALA A 210 5.33 -28.65 10.74
CA ALA A 210 6.31 -28.45 9.67
C ALA A 210 5.84 -27.40 8.65
N GLN A 211 4.57 -27.44 8.24
CA GLN A 211 3.99 -26.46 7.32
C GLN A 211 3.93 -25.04 7.92
N ALA A 212 3.72 -24.92 9.23
CA ALA A 212 3.73 -23.65 9.94
C ALA A 212 5.13 -23.02 10.08
N ASN A 213 6.20 -23.82 10.02
CA ASN A 213 7.55 -23.38 10.38
C ASN A 213 8.42 -22.80 9.25
N THR A 214 8.11 -23.06 7.97
CA THR A 214 9.06 -22.73 6.90
C THR A 214 8.37 -22.07 5.72
N ALA A 215 8.30 -20.74 5.71
CA ALA A 215 8.02 -19.85 4.56
C ALA A 215 6.65 -19.97 3.87
N ALA A 216 6.04 -21.15 3.79
CA ALA A 216 4.74 -21.40 3.16
C ALA A 216 3.58 -20.76 3.94
N ALA A 217 3.64 -20.68 5.27
CA ALA A 217 2.61 -20.00 6.06
C ALA A 217 2.57 -18.49 5.79
N GLU A 218 3.73 -17.85 5.62
CA GLU A 218 3.81 -16.43 5.29
C GLU A 218 3.38 -16.18 3.84
N GLN A 219 3.78 -17.04 2.89
CA GLN A 219 3.34 -16.98 1.49
C GLN A 219 1.82 -17.20 1.36
N VAL A 220 1.24 -18.19 2.04
CA VAL A 220 -0.20 -18.44 2.06
C VAL A 220 -0.94 -17.25 2.67
N ARG A 221 -0.40 -16.65 3.74
CA ARG A 221 -0.99 -15.47 4.37
C ARG A 221 -0.93 -14.24 3.45
N VAL A 222 0.17 -14.03 2.74
CA VAL A 222 0.32 -12.94 1.76
C VAL A 222 -0.62 -13.15 0.58
N LEU A 223 -0.68 -14.37 0.01
CA LEU A 223 -1.55 -14.70 -1.12
C LEU A 223 -3.04 -14.60 -0.76
N GLN A 224 -3.45 -15.09 0.41
CA GLN A 224 -4.83 -14.94 0.90
C GLN A 224 -5.21 -13.46 1.08
N LYS A 225 -4.25 -12.64 1.54
CA LYS A 225 -4.48 -11.20 1.72
C LYS A 225 -4.54 -10.46 0.39
N GLN A 226 -3.65 -10.75 -0.56
CA GLN A 226 -3.69 -10.22 -1.92
C GLN A 226 -4.99 -10.59 -2.65
N LEU A 227 -5.49 -11.82 -2.47
CA LEU A 227 -6.77 -12.25 -3.00
C LEU A 227 -7.91 -11.40 -2.43
N SER A 228 -7.94 -11.20 -1.10
CA SER A 228 -8.97 -10.37 -0.45
C SER A 228 -8.94 -8.91 -0.90
N THR A 229 -7.75 -8.34 -1.12
CA THR A 229 -7.60 -6.97 -1.64
C THR A 229 -8.04 -6.88 -3.11
N SER A 230 -7.70 -7.87 -3.93
CA SER A 230 -8.14 -7.92 -5.33
C SER A 230 -9.66 -8.10 -5.45
N GLU A 231 -10.28 -8.90 -4.58
CA GLU A 231 -11.72 -9.08 -4.53
C GLU A 231 -12.43 -7.80 -4.07
N GLY A 232 -11.89 -7.11 -3.07
CA GLY A 232 -12.37 -5.79 -2.64
C GLY A 232 -12.32 -4.74 -3.76
N LEU A 233 -11.18 -4.65 -4.47
CA LEU A 233 -11.01 -3.73 -5.60
C LEU A 233 -11.93 -4.08 -6.77
N LYS A 234 -12.18 -5.36 -7.05
CA LYS A 234 -13.16 -5.78 -8.08
C LYS A 234 -14.57 -5.36 -7.69
N GLN A 235 -14.94 -5.55 -6.42
CA GLN A 235 -16.26 -5.15 -5.93
C GLN A 235 -16.46 -3.63 -5.97
N GLU A 236 -15.45 -2.86 -5.58
CA GLU A 236 -15.50 -1.40 -5.62
C GLU A 236 -15.57 -0.87 -7.06
N ASN A 237 -14.75 -1.40 -7.97
CA ASN A 237 -14.82 -1.05 -9.39
C ASN A 237 -16.18 -1.42 -10.01
N PHE A 238 -16.76 -2.56 -9.63
CA PHE A 238 -18.09 -2.96 -10.06
C PHE A 238 -19.17 -1.99 -9.57
N ASN A 239 -19.08 -1.55 -8.31
CA ASN A 239 -19.99 -0.55 -7.76
C ASN A 239 -19.86 0.80 -8.49
N GLN A 240 -18.63 1.28 -8.72
CA GLN A 240 -18.37 2.52 -9.46
C GLN A 240 -18.84 2.45 -10.92
N LEU A 241 -18.69 1.28 -11.57
CA LEU A 241 -19.24 1.02 -12.90
C LEU A 241 -20.77 1.11 -12.89
N GLY A 242 -21.42 0.50 -11.90
CA GLY A 242 -22.87 0.58 -11.69
C GLY A 242 -23.37 2.01 -11.48
N GLU A 243 -22.66 2.80 -10.66
CA GLU A 243 -22.96 4.22 -10.42
C GLU A 243 -22.79 5.05 -11.70
N ARG A 244 -21.73 4.80 -12.49
CA ARG A 244 -21.51 5.47 -13.78
C ARG A 244 -22.55 5.11 -14.82
N THR A 245 -22.96 3.85 -14.93
CA THR A 245 -24.03 3.46 -15.85
C THR A 245 -25.36 4.08 -15.45
N ALA A 246 -25.71 4.06 -14.16
CA ALA A 246 -26.92 4.72 -13.67
C ALA A 246 -26.89 6.25 -13.90
N HIS A 247 -25.73 6.88 -13.72
CA HIS A 247 -25.55 8.29 -14.02
C HIS A 247 -25.73 8.59 -15.52
N ASN A 248 -25.13 7.78 -16.39
CA ASN A 248 -25.26 7.94 -17.84
C ASN A 248 -26.70 7.71 -18.32
N GLU A 249 -27.42 6.74 -17.76
CA GLU A 249 -28.84 6.49 -18.05
C GLU A 249 -29.72 7.66 -17.58
N LEU A 250 -29.45 8.20 -16.39
CA LEU A 250 -30.14 9.40 -15.88
C LEU A 250 -29.90 10.61 -16.80
N MET A 251 -28.66 10.80 -17.26
CA MET A 251 -28.31 11.89 -18.16
C MET A 251 -28.91 11.72 -19.55
N ALA A 252 -28.88 10.51 -20.12
CA ALA A 252 -29.55 10.20 -21.38
C ALA A 252 -31.05 10.48 -21.30
N GLY A 253 -31.71 10.01 -20.23
CA GLY A 253 -33.13 10.28 -20.00
C GLY A 253 -33.47 11.75 -19.72
N ARG A 254 -32.51 12.55 -19.23
CA ARG A 254 -32.67 14.03 -19.13
C ARG A 254 -32.51 14.69 -20.49
N SER A 255 -31.55 14.27 -21.30
CA SER A 255 -31.35 14.77 -22.67
C SER A 255 -32.55 14.47 -23.57
N GLU A 256 -33.11 13.27 -23.47
CA GLU A 256 -34.32 12.89 -24.21
C GLU A 256 -35.54 13.73 -23.78
N ARG A 257 -35.77 13.89 -22.47
CA ARG A 257 -36.84 14.76 -21.95
C ARG A 257 -36.67 16.21 -22.39
N LEU A 258 -35.45 16.73 -22.34
CA LEU A 258 -35.14 18.07 -22.83
C LEU A 258 -35.40 18.21 -24.33
N ALA A 259 -35.03 17.22 -25.14
CA ALA A 259 -35.27 17.23 -26.57
C ALA A 259 -36.78 17.20 -26.89
N VAL A 260 -37.57 16.42 -26.16
CA VAL A 260 -39.03 16.39 -26.27
C VAL A 260 -39.63 17.74 -25.88
N GLN A 261 -39.25 18.31 -24.75
CA GLN A 261 -39.76 19.62 -24.30
C GLN A 261 -39.37 20.77 -25.24
N LEU A 262 -38.18 20.71 -25.84
CA LEU A 262 -37.77 21.67 -26.89
C LEU A 262 -38.66 21.53 -28.12
N ALA A 263 -38.98 20.30 -28.55
CA ALA A 263 -39.85 20.05 -29.69
C ALA A 263 -41.32 20.45 -29.40
N GLU A 264 -41.78 20.30 -28.17
CA GLU A 264 -43.12 20.69 -27.70
C GLU A 264 -43.25 22.21 -27.43
N GLY A 265 -42.16 22.96 -27.55
CA GLY A 265 -42.16 24.42 -27.42
C GLY A 265 -42.08 24.95 -25.98
N GLY A 266 -41.79 24.09 -25.00
CA GLY A 266 -41.60 24.51 -23.61
C GLY A 266 -41.58 23.33 -22.61
N GLY A 267 -41.12 23.62 -21.40
CA GLY A 267 -41.10 22.65 -20.30
C GLY A 267 -40.19 23.09 -19.14
N PRO A 268 -40.25 22.40 -17.99
CA PRO A 268 -39.49 22.78 -16.80
C PRO A 268 -37.98 22.81 -17.02
N GLU A 269 -37.43 21.85 -17.78
CA GLU A 269 -35.98 21.78 -18.05
C GLU A 269 -35.54 22.85 -19.06
N VAL A 270 -36.40 23.17 -20.03
CA VAL A 270 -36.19 24.28 -20.97
C VAL A 270 -36.23 25.64 -20.26
N GLU A 271 -37.17 25.82 -19.34
CA GLU A 271 -37.31 27.07 -18.58
C GLU A 271 -36.12 27.31 -17.65
N GLN A 272 -35.63 26.25 -16.99
CA GLN A 272 -34.40 26.33 -16.21
C GLN A 272 -33.18 26.72 -17.06
N LEU A 273 -33.07 26.21 -18.28
CA LEU A 273 -32.00 26.60 -19.21
C LEU A 273 -32.13 28.04 -19.68
N LYS A 274 -33.35 28.55 -19.88
CA LYS A 274 -33.59 29.97 -20.19
C LYS A 274 -33.15 30.87 -19.05
N ILE A 275 -33.59 30.58 -17.82
CA ILE A 275 -33.20 31.32 -16.62
C ILE A 275 -31.68 31.30 -16.44
N TYR A 276 -31.05 30.14 -16.59
CA TYR A 276 -29.60 30.02 -16.52
C TYR A 276 -28.91 30.85 -17.61
N GLY A 277 -29.37 30.77 -18.86
CA GLY A 277 -28.84 31.56 -19.97
C GLY A 277 -29.01 33.07 -19.75
N GLU A 278 -30.12 33.52 -19.18
CA GLU A 278 -30.34 34.91 -18.78
C GLU A 278 -29.35 35.35 -17.70
N GLN A 279 -29.13 34.51 -16.69
CA GLN A 279 -28.19 34.80 -15.62
C GLN A 279 -26.74 34.87 -16.13
N GLN A 280 -26.34 33.98 -17.05
CA GLN A 280 -25.02 34.04 -17.68
C GLN A 280 -24.85 35.31 -18.54
N ARG A 281 -25.88 35.70 -19.30
CA ARG A 281 -25.85 36.95 -20.08
C ARG A 281 -25.73 38.18 -19.18
N GLU A 282 -26.43 38.20 -18.06
CA GLU A 282 -26.37 39.31 -17.09
C GLU A 282 -25.02 39.39 -16.39
N ASN A 283 -24.41 38.26 -16.05
CA ASN A 283 -23.05 38.22 -15.49
C ASN A 283 -22.02 38.74 -16.50
N ALA A 284 -22.06 38.26 -17.74
CA ALA A 284 -21.16 38.72 -18.80
C ALA A 284 -21.35 40.20 -19.13
N ARG A 285 -22.60 40.72 -19.04
CA ARG A 285 -22.86 42.15 -19.16
C ARG A 285 -22.19 42.95 -18.03
N LYS A 286 -22.30 42.50 -16.78
CA LYS A 286 -21.68 43.18 -15.62
C LYS A 286 -20.15 43.20 -15.72
N GLU A 287 -19.56 42.11 -16.18
CA GLU A 287 -18.13 42.01 -16.43
C GLU A 287 -17.69 43.00 -17.50
N LEU A 288 -18.38 43.04 -18.66
CA LEU A 288 -18.12 44.03 -19.70
C LEU A 288 -18.22 45.47 -19.19
N VAL A 289 -19.26 45.80 -18.39
CA VAL A 289 -19.42 47.14 -17.80
C VAL A 289 -18.22 47.47 -16.90
N SER A 290 -17.78 46.54 -16.05
CA SER A 290 -16.62 46.74 -15.18
C SER A 290 -15.32 46.95 -15.97
N VAL A 291 -15.12 46.19 -17.06
CA VAL A 291 -13.99 46.36 -17.98
C VAL A 291 -14.02 47.75 -18.63
N MET A 292 -15.19 48.18 -19.14
CA MET A 292 -15.35 49.49 -19.76
C MET A 292 -15.09 50.64 -18.77
N GLU A 293 -15.61 50.55 -17.55
CA GLU A 293 -15.35 51.53 -16.49
C GLU A 293 -13.87 51.63 -16.14
N GLY A 294 -13.18 50.48 -16.03
CA GLY A 294 -11.74 50.43 -15.79
C GLY A 294 -10.91 51.06 -16.92
N LEU A 295 -11.28 50.82 -18.17
CA LEU A 295 -10.63 51.41 -19.33
C LEU A 295 -10.86 52.93 -19.41
N LEU A 296 -12.07 53.40 -19.10
CA LEU A 296 -12.43 54.83 -19.12
C LEU A 296 -11.85 55.62 -17.94
N ALA A 297 -11.51 54.96 -16.83
CA ALA A 297 -10.77 55.59 -15.72
C ALA A 297 -9.31 55.94 -16.11
N GLY A 298 -8.77 55.30 -17.15
CA GLY A 298 -7.47 55.60 -17.73
C GLY A 298 -7.49 56.75 -18.75
N ARG A 299 -6.32 57.09 -19.29
CA ARG A 299 -6.23 58.09 -20.39
C ARG A 299 -6.79 57.49 -21.69
N VAL A 300 -7.95 57.95 -22.12
CA VAL A 300 -8.55 57.61 -23.43
C VAL A 300 -8.62 58.86 -24.28
N SER A 301 -7.95 58.84 -25.43
CA SER A 301 -7.63 60.02 -26.24
C SER A 301 -8.67 60.28 -27.34
N SER A 302 -9.38 59.23 -27.76
CA SER A 302 -10.42 59.27 -28.79
C SER A 302 -11.27 57.99 -28.77
N GLY A 303 -12.41 57.99 -29.47
CA GLY A 303 -13.22 56.78 -29.63
C GLY A 303 -12.52 55.64 -30.41
N ALA A 304 -11.50 55.95 -31.22
CA ALA A 304 -10.68 54.93 -31.86
C ALA A 304 -9.69 54.29 -30.87
N ASP A 305 -9.09 55.11 -29.99
CA ASP A 305 -8.21 54.66 -28.91
C ASP A 305 -8.97 53.75 -27.91
N PHE A 306 -10.23 54.09 -27.61
CA PHE A 306 -11.09 53.24 -26.77
C PHE A 306 -11.37 51.86 -27.38
N ARG A 307 -11.65 51.79 -28.69
CA ARG A 307 -11.91 50.52 -29.38
C ARG A 307 -10.68 49.63 -29.42
N ASN A 308 -9.51 50.19 -29.72
CA ASN A 308 -8.26 49.42 -29.71
C ASN A 308 -7.97 48.84 -28.31
N LYS A 309 -8.22 49.61 -27.25
CA LYS A 309 -8.06 49.14 -25.87
C LYS A 309 -9.09 48.07 -25.47
N LEU A 310 -10.30 48.13 -25.99
CA LEU A 310 -11.30 47.07 -25.79
C LEU A 310 -10.86 45.76 -26.48
N GLU A 311 -10.34 45.85 -27.70
CA GLU A 311 -9.82 44.71 -28.46
C GLU A 311 -8.63 44.06 -27.75
N GLU A 312 -7.73 44.85 -27.14
CA GLU A 312 -6.61 44.33 -26.33
C GLU A 312 -7.05 43.52 -25.09
N VAL A 313 -8.27 43.75 -24.59
CA VAL A 313 -8.84 43.01 -23.44
C VAL A 313 -9.81 41.91 -23.90
N GLY A 314 -9.87 41.63 -25.21
CA GLY A 314 -10.65 40.52 -25.78
C GLY A 314 -12.10 40.85 -26.12
N TYR A 315 -12.41 42.14 -26.31
CA TYR A 315 -13.73 42.59 -26.77
C TYR A 315 -13.64 43.32 -28.11
N SER A 316 -14.29 42.79 -29.14
CA SER A 316 -14.33 43.42 -30.47
C SER A 316 -15.64 44.18 -30.70
N THR A 317 -15.62 45.10 -31.67
CA THR A 317 -16.84 45.83 -32.08
C THR A 317 -17.31 45.38 -33.45
N GLY A 318 -18.62 45.19 -33.60
CA GLY A 318 -19.23 44.72 -34.84
C GLY A 318 -20.60 45.34 -35.09
N LYS A 319 -21.28 44.83 -36.12
CA LYS A 319 -22.69 45.14 -36.37
C LYS A 319 -23.53 43.88 -36.27
N ASN A 320 -24.70 43.97 -35.66
CA ASN A 320 -25.68 42.89 -35.69
C ASN A 320 -26.36 42.82 -37.08
N LEU A 321 -27.23 41.81 -37.28
CA LEU A 321 -27.97 41.59 -38.53
C LEU A 321 -28.90 42.77 -38.91
N GLU A 322 -29.22 43.64 -37.96
CA GLU A 322 -30.01 44.87 -38.15
C GLU A 322 -29.15 46.12 -38.38
N GLY A 323 -27.82 45.97 -38.48
CA GLY A 323 -26.87 47.07 -38.70
C GLY A 323 -26.53 47.91 -37.46
N LYS A 324 -27.02 47.55 -36.27
CA LYS A 324 -26.72 48.25 -35.00
C LYS A 324 -25.35 47.83 -34.45
N GLN A 325 -24.65 48.75 -33.80
CA GLN A 325 -23.34 48.45 -33.20
C GLN A 325 -23.49 47.49 -32.01
N VAL A 326 -22.58 46.51 -31.97
CA VAL A 326 -22.50 45.54 -30.88
C VAL A 326 -21.05 45.40 -30.42
N ILE A 327 -20.87 45.16 -29.12
CA ILE A 327 -19.62 44.65 -28.55
C ILE A 327 -19.72 43.14 -28.49
N ILE A 328 -18.67 42.45 -28.91
CA ILE A 328 -18.57 41.00 -28.98
C ILE A 328 -17.47 40.57 -28.02
N ASP A 329 -17.81 39.72 -27.07
CA ASP A 329 -16.84 39.01 -26.24
C ASP A 329 -16.21 37.88 -27.06
N GLU A 330 -14.89 37.90 -27.26
CA GLU A 330 -14.20 36.91 -28.09
C GLU A 330 -14.04 35.55 -27.41
N GLY A 331 -14.11 35.49 -26.07
CA GLY A 331 -14.02 34.26 -25.30
C GLY A 331 -15.35 33.51 -25.21
N THR A 332 -16.47 34.23 -25.08
CA THR A 332 -17.81 33.62 -24.93
C THR A 332 -18.69 33.73 -26.19
N GLY A 333 -18.33 34.59 -27.15
CA GLY A 333 -19.13 34.89 -28.33
C GLY A 333 -20.39 35.72 -28.04
N ALA A 334 -20.56 36.18 -26.80
CA ALA A 334 -21.71 36.99 -26.39
C ALA A 334 -21.71 38.35 -27.11
N LYS A 335 -22.89 38.78 -27.56
CA LYS A 335 -23.07 40.05 -28.28
C LYS A 335 -23.93 41.00 -27.45
N PHE A 336 -23.37 42.15 -27.12
CA PHE A 336 -24.02 43.19 -26.35
C PHE A 336 -24.32 44.36 -27.27
N GLN A 337 -25.59 44.74 -27.36
CA GLN A 337 -25.97 45.92 -28.13
C GLN A 337 -25.54 47.17 -27.38
N VAL A 338 -24.83 48.07 -28.08
CA VAL A 338 -24.33 49.34 -27.56
C VAL A 338 -25.32 50.45 -27.85
#